data_AF-A0A183V501-F1
#
_entry.id   AF-A0A183V501-F1
#
_cell.length_a   1.000
_cell.length_b   1.000
_cell.length_c   1.000
_cell.angle_alpha   90.00
_cell.angle_beta   90.00
_cell.angle_gamma   90.00
#
_symmetry.space_group_name_H-M   'P 1'
#
loop_
_entity.id
_entity.type
_entity.pdbx_description
1 polymer ?
#
loop_
_entity_poly.entity_id
_entity_poly.type
_entity_poly.pdbx_seq_one_letter_code
_entity_poly.pdbx_strand_id
1 'polypeptide(L)'
;MAEIASSDMQMDPQKAIDTDYEDLMGKIKQAMNLSSAAAVPIKRQRLSAQTIRIMTRRTRMKEEGRLGSDEYKTLCTMIRQKVREDYEGFKQKRLREAAIKRASLKAMERDVPLRQHVPSALKDERGVRTTKRSYIKQ
;
A
#
# COMPACT_ATOMS: atom_id res chain seq x y z
N MET A 1 8.06 -26.55 -16.70
CA MET A 1 9.02 -25.44 -16.80
C MET A 1 8.61 -24.65 -18.02
N ALA A 2 8.18 -23.39 -17.85
CA ALA A 2 7.83 -22.55 -19.00
C ALA A 2 9.12 -21.87 -19.48
N GLU A 3 9.64 -22.35 -20.61
CA GLU A 3 10.78 -21.73 -21.29
C GLU A 3 10.37 -20.31 -21.70
N ILE A 4 11.03 -19.31 -21.13
CA ILE A 4 11.00 -17.96 -21.68
C ILE A 4 11.90 -18.03 -22.91
N ALA A 5 11.29 -18.22 -24.07
CA ALA A 5 11.98 -18.08 -25.34
C ALA A 5 12.61 -16.68 -25.38
N SER A 6 13.95 -16.64 -25.37
CA SER A 6 14.72 -15.44 -25.64
C SER A 6 14.44 -15.04 -27.08
N SER A 7 13.46 -14.17 -27.29
CA SER A 7 13.20 -13.58 -28.59
C SER A 7 14.30 -12.57 -28.85
N ASP A 8 15.36 -13.02 -29.51
CA ASP A 8 16.39 -12.15 -30.07
C ASP A 8 15.71 -11.02 -30.84
N MET A 9 16.01 -9.77 -30.48
CA MET A 9 15.56 -8.59 -31.21
C MET A 9 16.37 -8.50 -32.51
N GLN A 10 16.02 -9.34 -33.48
CA GLN A 10 16.49 -9.19 -34.85
C GLN A 10 15.85 -7.94 -35.44
N MET A 11 16.64 -6.86 -35.50
CA MET A 11 16.31 -5.65 -36.23
C MET A 11 16.42 -5.97 -37.73
N ASP A 12 15.29 -6.04 -38.41
CA ASP A 12 15.22 -6.24 -39.86
C ASP A 12 15.65 -4.96 -40.57
N PRO A 13 16.79 -4.94 -41.28
CA PRO A 13 17.35 -3.71 -41.88
C PRO A 13 16.48 -3.11 -43.00
N GLN A 14 15.37 -3.77 -43.38
CA GLN A 14 14.42 -3.29 -44.38
C GLN A 14 13.17 -2.62 -43.80
N LYS A 15 12.96 -2.65 -42.47
CA LYS A 15 11.89 -1.88 -41.84
C LYS A 15 12.31 -0.45 -41.59
N ALA A 16 11.45 0.49 -41.98
CA ALA A 16 11.64 1.90 -41.67
C ALA A 16 11.78 2.07 -40.15
N ILE A 17 12.79 2.82 -39.71
CA ILE A 17 13.13 3.09 -38.30
C ILE A 17 11.89 3.45 -37.46
N ASP A 18 10.94 4.15 -38.08
CA ASP A 18 9.68 4.55 -37.47
C ASP A 18 8.80 3.35 -37.07
N THR A 19 8.84 2.27 -37.84
CA THR A 19 8.06 1.04 -37.58
C THR A 19 8.58 0.30 -36.36
N ASP A 20 9.91 0.23 -36.22
CA ASP A 20 10.55 -0.43 -35.09
C ASP A 20 10.40 0.39 -33.80
N TYR A 21 10.43 1.73 -33.92
CA TYR A 21 10.14 2.63 -32.81
C TYR A 21 8.70 2.47 -32.32
N GLU A 22 7.72 2.43 -33.22
CA GLU A 22 6.31 2.24 -32.85
C GLU A 22 6.06 0.85 -32.23
N ASP A 23 6.70 -0.21 -32.72
CA ASP A 23 6.61 -1.55 -32.13
C ASP A 23 7.21 -1.57 -30.70
N LEU A 24 8.37 -0.96 -30.50
CA LEU A 24 9.00 -0.83 -29.19
C LEU A 24 8.12 -0.03 -28.22
N MET A 25 7.60 1.11 -28.66
CA MET A 25 6.69 1.94 -27.86
C MET A 25 5.39 1.22 -27.53
N GLY A 26 4.87 0.41 -28.46
CA GLY A 26 3.72 -0.47 -28.26
C GLY A 26 3.97 -1.49 -27.15
N LYS A 27 5.10 -2.20 -27.21
CA LYS A 27 5.52 -3.18 -26.19
C LYS A 27 5.71 -2.54 -24.82
N ILE A 28 6.32 -1.35 -24.75
CA ILE A 28 6.48 -0.59 -23.50
C ILE A 28 5.13 -0.21 -22.90
N LYS A 29 4.20 0.32 -23.71
CA LYS A 29 2.84 0.65 -23.25
C LYS A 29 2.09 -0.59 -22.77
N GLN A 30 2.22 -1.71 -23.47
CA GLN A 30 1.60 -2.97 -23.07
C GLN A 30 2.15 -3.47 -21.73
N ALA A 31 3.47 -3.46 -21.54
CA ALA A 31 4.10 -3.82 -20.27
C ALA A 31 3.72 -2.87 -19.12
N MET A 32 3.60 -1.57 -19.39
CA MET A 32 3.13 -0.58 -18.43
C MET A 32 1.67 -0.83 -18.02
N ASN A 33 0.81 -1.17 -18.98
CA ASN A 33 -0.60 -1.49 -18.72
C ASN A 33 -0.74 -2.81 -17.94
N LEU A 34 0.02 -3.85 -18.31
CA LEU A 34 0.02 -5.13 -17.61
C LEU A 34 0.55 -4.98 -16.17
N SER A 35 1.60 -4.19 -15.96
CA SER A 35 2.13 -3.92 -14.62
C SER A 35 1.19 -3.05 -13.78
N SER A 36 0.49 -2.09 -14.38
CA SER A 36 -0.53 -1.28 -13.70
C SER A 36 -1.80 -2.06 -13.38
N ALA A 37 -2.16 -3.05 -14.20
CA ALA A 37 -3.34 -3.90 -13.99
C ALA A 37 -3.11 -5.01 -12.95
N ALA A 38 -1.86 -5.42 -12.70
CA ALA A 38 -1.55 -6.61 -11.92
C ALA A 38 -1.55 -6.42 -10.38
N ALA A 39 -1.55 -5.20 -9.87
CA ALA A 39 -1.51 -4.98 -8.43
C ALA A 39 -2.54 -3.94 -7.99
N VAL A 40 -3.70 -4.40 -7.51
CA VAL A 40 -4.50 -3.58 -6.60
C VAL A 40 -3.55 -3.12 -5.51
N PRO A 41 -3.37 -1.80 -5.30
CA PRO A 41 -2.42 -1.31 -4.32
C PRO A 41 -2.75 -1.95 -2.98
N ILE A 42 -1.86 -2.80 -2.47
CA ILE A 42 -2.07 -3.59 -1.24
C ILE A 42 -2.52 -2.67 -0.09
N LYS A 43 -2.06 -1.41 -0.10
CA LYS A 43 -2.46 -0.35 0.83
C LYS A 43 -3.98 -0.09 0.87
N ARG A 44 -4.68 -0.16 -0.26
CA ARG A 44 -6.13 0.10 -0.36
C ARG A 44 -6.98 -1.06 0.20
N GLN A 45 -6.43 -2.28 0.24
CA GLN A 45 -7.13 -3.44 0.82
C GLN A 45 -7.04 -3.53 2.34
N ARG A 46 -6.15 -2.75 2.98
CA ARG A 46 -5.93 -2.83 4.43
C ARG A 46 -7.02 -2.13 5.23
N LEU A 47 -7.52 -0.99 4.75
CA LEU A 47 -8.49 -0.17 5.47
C LEU A 47 -9.91 -0.54 5.04
N SER A 48 -10.81 -0.61 6.01
CA SER A 48 -12.23 -0.80 5.74
C SER A 48 -12.84 0.45 5.11
N ALA A 49 -13.92 0.27 4.34
CA ALA A 49 -14.67 1.39 3.77
C ALA A 49 -15.17 2.36 4.85
N GLN A 50 -15.47 1.86 6.05
CA GLN A 50 -15.84 2.68 7.20
C GLN A 50 -14.70 3.61 7.61
N THR A 51 -13.48 3.10 7.78
CA THR A 51 -12.29 3.90 8.13
C THR A 51 -12.02 4.98 7.10
N ILE A 52 -12.14 4.64 5.81
CA ILE A 52 -11.99 5.61 4.71
C ILE A 52 -13.03 6.72 4.83
N ARG A 53 -14.31 6.41 5.08
CA ARG A 53 -15.37 7.43 5.26
C ARG A 53 -15.07 8.39 6.41
N ILE A 54 -14.58 7.87 7.53
CA ILE A 54 -14.23 8.69 8.71
C ILE A 54 -13.02 9.59 8.39
N MET A 55 -12.01 9.06 7.68
CA MET A 55 -10.86 9.83 7.22
C MET A 55 -11.27 10.95 6.26
N THR A 56 -12.16 10.67 5.30
CA THR A 56 -12.69 11.69 4.38
C THR A 56 -13.42 12.78 5.13
N ARG A 57 -14.27 12.44 6.12
CA ARG A 57 -14.94 13.43 6.98
C ARG A 57 -13.94 14.32 7.71
N ARG A 58 -12.87 13.75 8.27
CA ARG A 58 -11.80 14.51 8.94
C ARG A 58 -11.06 15.43 7.98
N THR A 59 -10.82 15.01 6.74
CA THR A 59 -10.19 15.86 5.71
C THR A 59 -11.09 17.04 5.36
N ARG A 60 -12.39 16.81 5.15
CA ARG A 60 -13.36 17.87 4.90
C ARG A 60 -13.41 18.89 6.05
N MET A 61 -13.44 18.43 7.30
CA MET A 61 -13.42 19.31 8.47
C MET A 61 -12.11 20.12 8.60
N LYS A 62 -10.99 19.59 8.09
CA LYS A 62 -9.73 20.35 8.03
C LYS A 62 -9.83 21.47 7.00
N GLU A 63 -10.41 21.20 5.83
CA GLU A 63 -10.63 22.19 4.76
C GLU A 63 -11.61 23.28 5.21
N GLU A 64 -12.65 22.91 5.97
CA GLU A 64 -13.60 23.82 6.61
C GLU A 64 -13.00 24.63 7.79
N GLY A 65 -11.74 24.42 8.17
CA GLY A 65 -11.09 25.14 9.28
C GLY A 65 -11.50 24.70 10.69
N ARG A 66 -12.23 23.59 10.84
CA ARG A 66 -12.82 23.11 12.13
C ARG A 66 -11.85 22.30 13.01
N LEU A 67 -10.55 22.59 12.93
CA LEU A 67 -9.46 21.84 13.56
C LEU A 67 -9.53 21.79 15.10
N GLY A 68 -10.14 22.79 15.73
CA GLY A 68 -10.25 22.90 17.19
C GLY A 68 -11.48 22.21 17.80
N SER A 69 -12.41 21.75 16.97
CA SER A 69 -13.67 21.16 17.45
C SER A 69 -13.45 19.82 18.16
N ASP A 70 -14.26 19.53 19.19
CA ASP A 70 -14.19 18.25 19.90
C ASP A 70 -14.58 17.07 18.99
N GLU A 71 -15.45 17.32 18.02
CA GLU A 71 -15.77 16.39 16.93
C GLU A 71 -14.50 16.02 16.13
N TYR A 72 -13.67 17.01 15.78
CA TYR A 72 -12.41 16.77 15.05
C TYR A 72 -11.42 15.93 15.86
N LYS A 73 -11.27 16.22 17.16
CA LYS A 73 -10.42 15.43 18.07
C LYS A 73 -10.93 13.99 18.19
N THR A 74 -12.24 13.82 18.35
CA THR A 74 -12.91 12.51 18.41
C THR A 74 -12.65 11.72 17.14
N LEU A 75 -12.82 12.33 15.97
CA LEU A 75 -12.51 11.69 14.68
C LEU A 75 -11.05 11.26 14.59
N CYS A 76 -10.10 12.09 15.05
CA CYS A 76 -8.67 11.72 15.03
C CYS A 76 -8.37 10.50 15.91
N THR A 77 -9.00 10.40 17.08
CA THR A 77 -8.86 9.22 17.96
C THR A 77 -9.52 7.99 17.34
N MET A 78 -10.74 8.13 16.82
CA MET A 78 -11.45 7.05 16.12
C MET A 78 -10.66 6.53 14.92
N ILE A 79 -10.05 7.41 14.11
CA ILE A 79 -9.24 7.01 12.96
C ILE A 79 -8.04 6.18 13.41
N ARG A 80 -7.32 6.59 14.46
CA ARG A 80 -6.15 5.84 14.97
C ARG A 80 -6.56 4.45 15.44
N GLN A 81 -7.66 4.36 16.18
CA GLN A 81 -8.19 3.08 16.65
C GLN A 81 -8.61 2.18 15.48
N LYS A 82 -9.40 2.71 14.54
CA LYS A 82 -9.91 1.94 13.41
C LYS A 82 -8.82 1.47 12.47
N VAL A 83 -7.80 2.30 12.22
CA VAL A 83 -6.63 1.90 11.43
C VAL A 83 -5.87 0.74 12.11
N ARG A 84 -5.78 0.72 13.44
CA ARG A 84 -5.16 -0.39 14.18
C ARG A 84 -6.00 -1.66 14.08
N GLU A 85 -7.31 -1.56 14.28
CA GLU A 85 -8.25 -2.68 14.15
C GLU A 85 -8.22 -3.30 12.74
N ASP A 86 -8.30 -2.45 11.71
CA ASP A 86 -8.24 -2.85 10.30
C ASP A 86 -6.91 -3.56 9.99
N TYR A 87 -5.79 -3.07 10.54
CA TYR A 87 -4.48 -3.68 10.35
C TYR A 87 -4.38 -5.07 11.01
N GLU A 88 -4.84 -5.20 12.25
CA GLU A 88 -4.85 -6.51 12.93
C GLU A 88 -5.75 -7.51 12.19
N GLY A 89 -6.92 -7.06 11.73
CA GLY A 89 -7.81 -7.87 10.89
C GLY A 89 -7.12 -8.33 9.60
N PHE A 90 -6.43 -7.42 8.91
CA PHE A 90 -5.66 -7.73 7.71
C PHE A 90 -4.54 -8.73 7.98
N LYS A 91 -3.77 -8.54 9.07
CA LYS A 91 -2.70 -9.45 9.51
C LYS A 91 -3.25 -10.86 9.75
N GLN A 92 -4.32 -10.97 10.55
CA GLN A 92 -4.95 -12.26 10.83
C GLN A 92 -5.45 -12.95 9.56
N LYS A 93 -6.08 -12.19 8.65
CA LYS A 93 -6.55 -12.72 7.36
C LYS A 93 -5.40 -13.29 6.52
N ARG A 94 -4.30 -12.55 6.40
CA ARG A 94 -3.11 -12.98 5.65
C ARG A 94 -2.47 -14.23 6.25
N LEU A 95 -2.39 -14.32 7.58
CA LEU A 95 -1.86 -15.51 8.26
C LEU A 95 -2.75 -16.74 8.04
N ARG A 96 -4.07 -16.57 8.11
CA ARG A 96 -5.02 -17.65 7.81
C ARG A 96 -4.89 -18.13 6.36
N GLU A 97 -4.83 -17.20 5.41
CA GLU A 97 -4.64 -17.55 3.99
C GLU A 97 -3.31 -18.27 3.74
N ALA A 98 -2.24 -17.86 4.42
CA ALA A 98 -0.94 -18.53 4.35
C ALA A 98 -0.99 -19.95 4.92
N ALA A 99 -1.66 -20.14 6.06
CA ALA A 99 -1.88 -21.46 6.66
C ALA A 99 -2.65 -22.39 5.70
N ILE A 100 -3.74 -21.89 5.10
CA ILE A 100 -4.53 -22.63 4.12
C ILE A 100 -3.68 -23.06 2.92
N LYS A 101 -2.82 -22.15 2.42
CA LYS A 101 -1.93 -22.40 1.29
C LYS A 101 -0.68 -23.22 1.66
N ARG A 102 -0.54 -23.65 2.92
CA ARG A 102 0.67 -24.29 3.46
C ARG A 102 1.95 -23.47 3.18
N ALA A 103 1.80 -22.16 3.06
CA ALA A 103 2.90 -21.23 2.88
C ALA A 103 3.58 -20.97 4.23
N SER A 104 4.83 -20.52 4.19
CA SER A 104 5.58 -20.20 5.41
C SER A 104 4.93 -19.03 6.17
N LEU A 105 4.36 -19.32 7.33
CA LEU A 105 3.81 -18.30 8.24
C LEU A 105 4.88 -17.29 8.66
N LYS A 106 6.11 -17.76 8.91
CA LYS A 106 7.25 -16.92 9.31
C LYS A 106 7.68 -15.95 8.21
N ALA A 107 7.58 -16.35 6.93
CA ALA A 107 7.83 -15.43 5.82
C ALA A 107 6.71 -14.38 5.73
N MET A 108 5.46 -14.83 5.85
CA MET A 108 4.30 -13.94 5.81
C MET A 108 4.27 -12.93 6.96
N GLU A 109 4.63 -13.32 8.17
CA GLU A 109 4.75 -12.42 9.32
C GLU A 109 5.80 -11.32 9.12
N ARG A 110 6.84 -11.57 8.32
CA ARG A 110 7.84 -10.54 7.95
C ARG A 110 7.33 -9.62 6.85
N ASP A 111 6.50 -10.13 5.96
CA ASP A 111 5.95 -9.37 4.83
C ASP A 111 4.74 -8.50 5.21
N VAL A 112 3.93 -8.93 6.19
CA VAL A 112 2.79 -8.14 6.70
C VAL A 112 3.21 -6.73 7.20
N PRO A 113 4.30 -6.55 7.95
CA PRO A 113 4.77 -5.24 8.39
C PRO A 113 5.59 -4.46 7.36
N LEU A 114 5.68 -4.87 6.08
CA LEU A 114 6.48 -4.15 5.07
C LEU A 114 6.17 -2.64 5.05
N ARG A 115 7.13 -1.90 5.65
CA ARG A 115 7.24 -0.45 5.78
C ARG A 115 6.07 0.24 6.50
N GLN A 116 5.94 0.01 7.81
CA GLN A 116 5.94 1.19 8.66
C GLN A 116 7.36 1.77 8.65
N HIS A 117 7.68 2.63 7.67
CA HIS A 117 8.63 3.70 8.00
C HIS A 117 7.86 4.55 9.01
N VAL A 118 7.87 4.18 10.29
CA VAL A 118 7.41 5.04 11.37
C VAL A 118 8.34 6.25 11.27
N PRO A 119 7.91 7.42 10.78
CA PRO A 119 8.70 8.60 11.03
C PRO A 119 8.70 8.70 12.55
N SER A 120 9.88 8.72 13.17
CA SER A 120 10.11 8.89 14.61
C SER A 120 9.48 10.17 15.20
N ALA A 121 8.66 10.86 14.42
CA ALA A 121 7.92 12.07 14.73
C ALA A 121 6.42 11.85 14.99
N LEU A 122 5.86 10.63 14.84
CA LEU A 122 4.44 10.40 15.14
C LEU A 122 4.20 10.43 16.66
N LYS A 123 3.29 11.31 17.06
CA LYS A 123 2.84 11.49 18.44
C LYS A 123 2.12 10.24 18.96
N ASP A 124 2.32 9.92 20.23
CA ASP A 124 1.66 8.81 20.91
C ASP A 124 0.14 9.06 21.11
N GLU A 125 -0.55 8.11 21.76
CA GLU A 125 -1.98 8.21 22.07
C GLU A 125 -2.31 9.43 22.97
N ARG A 126 -1.32 9.94 23.71
CA ARG A 126 -1.41 11.13 24.56
C ARG A 126 -1.04 12.42 23.82
N GLY A 127 -0.67 12.35 22.55
CA GLY A 127 -0.29 13.50 21.73
C GLY A 127 1.16 13.99 21.93
N VAL A 128 1.99 13.22 22.64
CA VAL A 128 3.40 13.54 22.93
C VAL A 128 4.31 12.94 21.86
N ARG A 129 5.29 13.70 21.40
CA ARG A 129 6.25 13.27 20.38
C ARG A 129 7.33 12.41 21.02
N THR A 130 7.36 11.12 20.68
CA THR A 130 8.31 10.16 21.27
C THR A 130 9.67 10.25 20.56
N THR A 131 10.67 10.84 21.20
CA THR A 131 12.03 10.98 20.63
C THR A 131 12.96 9.80 20.94
N LYS A 132 12.62 9.00 21.95
CA LYS A 132 13.44 7.86 22.40
C LYS A 132 12.95 6.55 21.78
N ARG A 133 13.87 5.85 21.11
CA ARG A 133 13.61 4.60 20.37
C ARG A 133 13.05 3.47 21.25
N SER A 134 13.44 3.40 22.53
CA SER A 134 12.99 2.38 23.48
C SER A 134 11.49 2.46 23.86
N TYR A 135 10.84 3.60 23.60
CA TYR A 135 9.42 3.80 23.89
C TYR A 135 8.52 3.58 22.67
N ILE A 136 9.11 3.35 21.50
CA ILE A 136 8.42 2.94 20.28
C ILE A 136 8.29 1.41 20.38
N LYS A 137 7.30 0.94 21.15
CA LYS A 137 7.03 -0.51 21.27
C LYS A 137 6.68 -1.08 19.89
N GLN A 138 7.38 -2.15 19.50
CA GLN A 138 7.11 -2.97 18.31
C GLN A 138 5.89 -3.87 18.54
#